data_AF-A0A6P1J0H3-F1
#
_entry.id   AF-A0A6P1J0H3-F1
#
_cell.length_a   1.000
_cell.length_b   1.000
_cell.length_c   1.000
_cell.angle_alpha   90.00
_cell.angle_beta   90.00
_cell.angle_gamma   90.00
#
_symmetry.space_group_name_H-M   'P 1'
#
loop_
_entity.id
_entity.type
_entity.pdbx_description
1 polymer ?
#
loop_
_entity_poly.entity_id
_entity_poly.type
_entity_poly.pdbx_seq_one_letter_code
_entity_poly.pdbx_strand_id
1 'polypeptide(L)'
;MLKTAIASAVFFSCVGGVHAQAMDHSRMDHGAHMANMPHGQRQADVAQRGKDVMPFSLAATTHIFSKTNQGGIQQVVVKDASDAEQVKLTRLHLREIREQFLKGDFSGPTRIHGQYMPGLAELKAARSGQITITYAELKEGAELRYTTANTALVSALHRWFDAQLADHGTDSRAGHAGHGGVKKP
;
A
#
# COMPACT_ATOMS: atom_id res chain seq x y z
N MET A 1 -83.05 35.92 -2.03
CA MET A 1 -82.32 36.30 -3.26
C MET A 1 -80.92 35.69 -3.19
N LEU A 2 -80.51 35.15 -4.34
CA LEU A 2 -79.51 34.11 -4.59
C LEU A 2 -78.04 34.57 -4.34
N LYS A 3 -77.18 33.64 -3.87
CA LYS A 3 -75.73 33.48 -4.18
C LYS A 3 -75.22 32.18 -3.49
N THR A 4 -75.10 31.01 -4.14
CA THR A 4 -73.86 30.41 -4.76
C THR A 4 -72.59 30.56 -3.90
N ALA A 5 -71.66 29.60 -3.68
CA ALA A 5 -71.38 28.28 -4.26
C ALA A 5 -70.32 27.51 -3.41
N ILE A 6 -70.38 26.17 -3.44
CA ILE A 6 -69.34 25.13 -3.71
C ILE A 6 -67.91 25.27 -3.11
N ALA A 7 -67.45 24.21 -2.43
CA ALA A 7 -66.09 23.62 -2.55
C ALA A 7 -66.07 22.23 -1.87
N SER A 8 -66.20 21.13 -2.62
CA SER A 8 -65.11 20.33 -3.22
C SER A 8 -64.24 19.59 -2.20
N ALA A 9 -64.59 18.33 -1.94
CA ALA A 9 -63.74 17.35 -1.28
C ALA A 9 -62.66 16.88 -2.27
N VAL A 10 -61.38 17.00 -1.90
CA VAL A 10 -60.26 16.40 -2.62
C VAL A 10 -59.67 15.30 -1.74
N PHE A 11 -59.83 14.06 -2.20
CA PHE A 11 -59.14 12.89 -1.65
C PHE A 11 -57.65 13.00 -1.99
N PHE A 12 -56.80 13.05 -0.96
CA PHE A 12 -55.35 13.00 -1.11
C PHE A 12 -54.90 11.54 -1.02
N SER A 13 -54.74 10.87 -2.16
CA SER A 13 -54.12 9.55 -2.26
C SER A 13 -52.62 9.71 -2.58
N CYS A 14 -51.78 9.73 -1.55
CA CYS A 14 -50.33 9.58 -1.73
C CYS A 14 -49.96 8.10 -1.80
N VAL A 15 -49.70 7.62 -3.01
CA VAL A 15 -49.01 6.34 -3.25
C VAL A 15 -47.53 6.54 -2.91
N GLY A 16 -47.11 6.01 -1.77
CA GLY A 16 -45.69 5.94 -1.38
C GLY A 16 -44.97 4.87 -2.19
N GLY A 17 -44.40 5.26 -3.32
CA GLY A 17 -43.43 4.42 -4.04
C GLY A 17 -42.11 4.38 -3.27
N VAL A 18 -41.82 3.25 -2.64
CA VAL A 18 -40.51 2.98 -2.03
C VAL A 18 -39.52 2.74 -3.17
N HIS A 19 -38.86 3.80 -3.64
CA HIS A 19 -37.68 3.64 -4.50
C HIS A 19 -36.54 3.17 -3.60
N ALA A 20 -36.31 1.86 -3.57
CA ALA A 20 -35.04 1.30 -3.12
C ALA A 20 -33.95 1.84 -4.08
N GLN A 21 -33.23 2.88 -3.64
CA GLN A 21 -32.05 3.35 -4.33
C GLN A 21 -30.99 2.24 -4.23
N ALA A 22 -30.79 1.50 -5.31
CA ALA A 22 -29.62 0.66 -5.46
C ALA A 22 -28.39 1.55 -5.31
N MET A 23 -27.52 1.26 -4.34
CA MET A 23 -26.27 1.97 -4.17
C MET A 23 -25.40 1.73 -5.41
N ASP A 24 -25.13 2.80 -6.16
CA ASP A 24 -24.23 2.80 -7.31
C ASP A 24 -22.78 2.61 -6.81
N HIS A 25 -22.33 1.35 -6.75
CA HIS A 25 -20.96 0.99 -6.37
C HIS A 25 -19.88 1.55 -7.33
N SER A 26 -20.28 2.13 -8.47
CA SER A 26 -19.39 2.72 -9.47
C SER A 26 -18.93 4.14 -9.12
N ARG A 27 -19.47 4.74 -8.05
CA ARG A 27 -19.19 6.13 -7.64
C ARG A 27 -18.38 6.30 -6.36
N MET A 28 -17.93 5.22 -5.73
CA MET A 28 -17.01 5.34 -4.60
C MET A 28 -15.58 5.54 -5.11
N ASP A 29 -14.98 6.68 -4.80
CA ASP A 29 -13.54 6.86 -4.93
C ASP A 29 -12.85 5.80 -4.06
N HIS A 30 -12.26 4.81 -4.73
CA HIS A 30 -11.60 3.70 -4.07
C HIS A 30 -10.44 4.18 -3.19
N GLY A 31 -9.81 5.31 -3.50
CA GLY A 31 -8.78 5.92 -2.66
C GLY A 31 -9.36 6.44 -1.35
N ALA A 32 -10.41 7.25 -1.43
CA ALA A 32 -11.09 7.80 -0.26
C ALA A 32 -11.72 6.70 0.62
N HIS A 33 -12.32 5.67 0.02
CA HIS A 33 -12.88 4.54 0.76
C HIS A 33 -11.79 3.74 1.50
N MET A 34 -10.65 3.45 0.85
CA MET A 34 -9.53 2.76 1.49
C MET A 34 -8.91 3.57 2.64
N ALA A 35 -8.91 4.91 2.52
CA ALA A 35 -8.43 5.79 3.58
C ALA A 35 -9.36 5.84 4.81
N ASN A 36 -10.67 5.60 4.63
CA ASN A 36 -11.68 5.66 5.70
C ASN A 36 -12.05 4.27 6.30
N MET A 37 -11.49 3.18 5.79
CA MET A 37 -11.72 1.85 6.36
C MET A 37 -11.06 1.70 7.75
N PRO A 38 -11.68 0.93 8.67
CA PRO A 38 -11.02 0.57 9.92
C PRO A 38 -9.68 -0.10 9.62
N HIS A 39 -8.62 0.31 10.33
CA HIS A 39 -7.25 -0.15 10.06
C HIS A 39 -7.13 -1.69 10.01
N GLY A 40 -7.82 -2.42 10.89
CA GLY A 40 -7.81 -3.89 10.89
C GLY A 40 -8.41 -4.53 9.64
N GLN A 41 -9.47 -3.95 9.08
CA GLN A 41 -10.07 -4.44 7.83
C GLN A 41 -9.11 -4.23 6.65
N ARG A 42 -8.47 -3.06 6.59
CA ARG A 42 -7.48 -2.75 5.55
C ARG A 42 -6.25 -3.66 5.62
N GLN A 43 -5.78 -4.00 6.81
CA GLN A 43 -4.68 -4.94 7.02
C GLN A 43 -5.05 -6.37 6.58
N ALA A 44 -6.26 -6.83 6.90
CA ALA A 44 -6.74 -8.14 6.48
C ALA A 44 -6.84 -8.24 4.94
N ASP A 45 -7.34 -7.20 4.29
CA ASP A 45 -7.40 -7.09 2.83
C ASP A 45 -6.01 -7.12 2.17
N VAL A 46 -5.05 -6.39 2.74
CA VAL A 46 -3.64 -6.40 2.31
C VAL A 46 -3.04 -7.79 2.47
N ALA A 47 -3.25 -8.44 3.61
CA ALA A 47 -2.76 -9.79 3.86
C ALA A 47 -3.37 -10.81 2.89
N GLN A 48 -4.65 -10.64 2.54
CA GLN A 48 -5.33 -11.49 1.58
C GLN A 48 -4.77 -11.31 0.16
N ARG A 49 -4.66 -10.07 -0.33
CA ARG A 49 -4.09 -9.78 -1.67
C ARG A 49 -2.60 -10.10 -1.74
N GLY A 50 -1.90 -10.01 -0.61
CA GLY A 50 -0.48 -10.34 -0.50
C GLY A 50 -0.16 -11.76 -0.96
N LYS A 51 -1.07 -12.72 -0.78
CA LYS A 51 -0.90 -14.12 -1.21
C LYS A 51 -0.73 -14.29 -2.72
N ASP A 52 -1.26 -13.34 -3.51
CA ASP A 52 -1.18 -13.37 -4.98
C ASP A 52 0.08 -12.67 -5.52
N VAL A 53 0.91 -12.10 -4.63
CA VAL A 53 2.04 -11.23 -5.01
C VAL A 53 3.33 -11.66 -4.33
N MET A 54 3.26 -11.95 -3.04
CA MET A 54 4.39 -12.41 -2.24
C MET A 54 4.36 -13.94 -2.23
N PRO A 55 5.39 -14.60 -2.79
CA PRO A 55 5.43 -16.06 -2.87
C PRO A 55 5.79 -16.70 -1.52
N PHE A 56 5.89 -15.92 -0.45
CA PHE A 56 6.23 -16.32 0.91
C PHE A 56 5.07 -16.01 1.88
N SER A 57 5.09 -16.59 3.06
CA SER A 57 4.07 -16.32 4.09
C SER A 57 4.33 -14.96 4.74
N LEU A 58 3.43 -14.00 4.55
CA LEU A 58 3.51 -12.70 5.21
C LEU A 58 3.66 -12.86 6.73
N ALA A 59 2.85 -13.72 7.35
CA ALA A 59 2.88 -13.98 8.79
C ALA A 59 4.20 -14.65 9.27
N ALA A 60 4.94 -15.33 8.39
CA ALA A 60 6.25 -15.91 8.70
C ALA A 60 7.40 -14.92 8.53
N THR A 61 7.12 -13.69 8.07
CA THR A 61 8.13 -12.68 7.76
C THR A 61 7.89 -11.39 8.54
N THR A 62 8.93 -10.58 8.66
CA THR A 62 8.84 -9.21 9.15
C THR A 62 9.36 -8.28 8.06
N HIS A 63 8.50 -7.37 7.60
CA HIS A 63 8.86 -6.29 6.69
C HIS A 63 9.43 -5.12 7.49
N ILE A 64 10.66 -4.72 7.20
CA ILE A 64 11.35 -3.66 7.93
C ILE A 64 11.59 -2.50 6.97
N PHE A 65 11.09 -1.32 7.34
CA PHE A 65 11.26 -0.11 6.56
C PHE A 65 12.07 0.92 7.35
N SER A 66 13.24 1.29 6.85
CA SER A 66 14.12 2.28 7.47
C SER A 66 14.29 3.49 6.56
N LYS A 67 13.87 4.66 7.03
CA LYS A 67 14.05 5.92 6.30
C LYS A 67 15.49 6.40 6.46
N THR A 68 16.11 6.88 5.38
CA THR A 68 17.45 7.49 5.41
C THR A 68 17.40 8.90 4.79
N ASN A 69 18.42 9.72 5.05
CA ASN A 69 18.48 11.08 4.51
C ASN A 69 18.49 11.14 2.97
N GLN A 70 18.88 10.05 2.29
CA GLN A 70 18.95 9.98 0.83
C GLN A 70 17.98 8.96 0.21
N GLY A 71 17.03 8.45 0.98
CA GLY A 71 16.06 7.46 0.50
C GLY A 71 15.61 6.54 1.62
N GLY A 72 15.82 5.23 1.45
CA GLY A 72 15.35 4.25 2.42
C GLY A 72 15.86 2.84 2.19
N ILE A 73 15.62 1.98 3.17
CA ILE A 73 15.96 0.57 3.17
C ILE A 73 14.68 -0.22 3.43
N GLN A 74 14.35 -1.16 2.54
CA GLN A 74 13.34 -2.19 2.75
C GLN A 74 14.05 -3.51 3.01
N GLN A 75 13.72 -4.17 4.10
CA GLN A 75 14.16 -5.54 4.36
C GLN A 75 12.93 -6.42 4.52
N VAL A 76 13.06 -7.68 4.13
CA VAL A 76 12.12 -8.73 4.50
C VAL A 76 12.92 -9.84 5.13
N VAL A 77 12.63 -10.14 6.39
CA VAL A 77 13.34 -11.15 7.20
C VAL A 77 12.37 -12.22 7.65
N VAL A 78 12.78 -13.48 7.55
CA VAL A 78 12.00 -14.63 8.01
C VAL A 78 12.15 -14.73 9.53
N LYS A 79 11.03 -14.98 10.22
CA LYS A 79 10.97 -15.06 11.69
C LYS A 79 11.67 -16.32 12.23
N ASP A 80 11.60 -17.42 11.48
CA ASP A 80 12.36 -18.65 11.74
C ASP A 80 13.47 -18.83 10.71
N ALA A 81 14.72 -18.60 11.14
CA ALA A 81 15.90 -18.70 10.29
C ALA A 81 16.15 -20.12 9.74
N SER A 82 15.53 -21.15 10.33
CA SER A 82 15.64 -22.53 9.84
C SER A 82 14.68 -22.85 8.69
N ASP A 83 13.69 -21.99 8.43
CA ASP A 83 12.79 -22.09 7.30
C ASP A 83 13.50 -21.62 6.01
N ALA A 84 14.31 -22.52 5.46
CA ALA A 84 15.11 -22.27 4.27
C ALA A 84 14.25 -21.98 3.02
N GLU A 85 13.01 -22.47 2.98
CA GLU A 85 12.06 -22.22 1.89
C GLU A 85 11.59 -20.76 1.93
N GLN A 86 11.13 -20.26 3.08
CA GLN A 86 10.75 -18.85 3.24
C GLN A 86 11.92 -17.91 2.92
N VAL A 87 13.14 -18.26 3.34
CA VAL A 87 14.34 -17.44 3.05
C VAL A 87 14.59 -17.39 1.55
N LYS A 88 14.53 -18.53 0.87
CA LYS A 88 14.71 -18.60 -0.59
C LYS A 88 13.65 -17.78 -1.33
N LEU A 89 12.38 -17.94 -0.97
CA LEU A 89 11.25 -17.23 -1.60
C LEU A 89 11.33 -15.72 -1.37
N THR A 90 11.70 -15.30 -0.15
CA THR A 90 11.95 -13.90 0.19
C THR A 90 13.05 -13.30 -0.69
N ARG A 91 14.19 -14.00 -0.80
CA ARG A 91 15.32 -13.54 -1.61
C ARG A 91 14.99 -13.45 -3.09
N LEU A 92 14.25 -14.44 -3.62
CA LEU A 92 13.79 -14.44 -5.00
C LEU A 92 12.85 -13.25 -5.26
N HIS A 93 11.85 -13.07 -4.41
CA HIS A 93 10.88 -11.99 -4.55
C HIS A 93 11.55 -10.60 -4.52
N LEU A 94 12.50 -10.36 -3.60
CA LEU A 94 13.17 -9.06 -3.54
C LEU A 94 14.05 -8.78 -4.78
N ARG A 95 14.63 -9.82 -5.40
CA ARG A 95 15.31 -9.65 -6.70
C ARG A 95 14.31 -9.27 -7.79
N GLU A 96 13.18 -9.98 -7.87
CA GLU A 96 12.16 -9.74 -8.89
C GLU A 96 11.58 -8.33 -8.81
N ILE A 97 11.17 -7.87 -7.61
CA ILE A 97 10.60 -6.52 -7.46
C ILE A 97 11.64 -5.43 -7.71
N ARG A 98 12.93 -5.67 -7.43
CA ARG A 98 13.99 -4.75 -7.84
C ARG A 98 14.01 -4.57 -9.35
N GLU A 99 14.00 -5.66 -10.10
CA GLU A 99 14.03 -5.60 -11.57
C GLU A 99 12.77 -4.93 -12.15
N GLN A 100 11.62 -5.08 -11.49
CA GLN A 100 10.39 -4.36 -11.84
C GLN A 100 10.51 -2.86 -11.53
N PHE A 101 10.92 -2.50 -10.31
CA PHE A 101 11.05 -1.10 -9.88
C PHE A 101 12.08 -0.31 -10.71
N LEU A 102 13.18 -0.94 -11.13
CA LEU A 102 14.17 -0.31 -12.02
C LEU A 102 13.58 0.06 -13.39
N LYS A 103 12.48 -0.59 -13.80
CA LYS A 103 11.72 -0.30 -15.03
C LYS A 103 10.51 0.60 -14.78
N GLY A 104 10.33 1.10 -13.55
CA GLY A 104 9.15 1.86 -13.15
C GLY A 104 7.88 1.01 -13.00
N ASP A 105 8.00 -0.32 -12.98
CA ASP A 105 6.87 -1.22 -12.78
C ASP A 105 6.60 -1.42 -11.28
N PHE A 106 5.55 -0.77 -10.78
CA PHE A 106 5.06 -0.94 -9.41
C PHE A 106 3.70 -1.66 -9.38
N SER A 107 3.42 -2.55 -10.34
CA SER A 107 2.16 -3.30 -10.41
C SER A 107 1.94 -4.21 -9.21
N GLY A 108 3.00 -4.82 -8.66
CA GLY A 108 2.95 -5.60 -7.42
C GLY A 108 2.42 -4.78 -6.22
N PRO A 109 3.11 -3.69 -5.82
CA PRO A 109 2.61 -2.80 -4.78
C PRO A 109 1.21 -2.24 -5.07
N THR A 110 0.91 -1.88 -6.32
CA THR A 110 -0.42 -1.41 -6.71
C THR A 110 -1.50 -2.45 -6.43
N ARG A 111 -1.23 -3.74 -6.71
CA ARG A 111 -2.17 -4.85 -6.49
C ARG A 111 -2.42 -5.11 -4.99
N ILE A 112 -1.39 -5.02 -4.15
CA ILE A 112 -1.53 -5.24 -2.71
C ILE A 112 -2.19 -4.04 -2.02
N HIS A 113 -1.70 -2.84 -2.28
CA HIS A 113 -1.95 -1.66 -1.46
C HIS A 113 -2.95 -0.66 -2.07
N GLY A 114 -3.28 -0.86 -3.35
CA GLY A 114 -4.12 0.05 -4.13
C GLY A 114 -3.32 1.14 -4.85
N GLN A 115 -3.92 1.66 -5.92
CA GLN A 115 -3.29 2.65 -6.80
C GLN A 115 -3.01 4.02 -6.15
N TYR A 116 -3.65 4.31 -5.02
CA TYR A 116 -3.57 5.60 -4.31
C TYR A 116 -2.68 5.55 -3.05
N MET A 117 -1.85 4.52 -2.92
CA MET A 117 -0.91 4.43 -1.81
C MET A 117 0.00 5.68 -1.77
N PRO A 118 0.15 6.36 -0.62
CA PRO A 118 0.99 7.55 -0.51
C PRO A 118 2.41 7.36 -1.07
N GLY A 119 2.85 8.28 -1.93
CA GLY A 119 4.17 8.24 -2.57
C GLY A 119 4.26 7.38 -3.84
N LEU A 120 3.32 6.46 -4.08
CA LEU A 120 3.39 5.51 -5.19
C LEU A 120 3.35 6.20 -6.56
N ALA A 121 2.54 7.25 -6.72
CA ALA A 121 2.43 7.98 -7.98
C ALA A 121 3.75 8.64 -8.37
N GLU A 122 4.43 9.26 -7.41
CA GLU A 122 5.72 9.92 -7.60
C GLU A 122 6.84 8.91 -7.89
N LEU A 123 6.82 7.75 -7.23
CA LEU A 123 7.77 6.66 -7.49
C LEU A 123 7.59 6.08 -8.90
N LYS A 124 6.34 5.90 -9.36
CA LYS A 124 6.04 5.46 -10.73
C LYS A 124 6.43 6.49 -11.80
N ALA A 125 6.35 7.78 -11.47
CA ALA A 125 6.71 8.86 -12.38
C ALA A 125 8.22 9.15 -12.42
N ALA A 126 9.02 8.53 -11.55
CA ALA A 126 10.47 8.70 -11.54
C ALA A 126 11.07 8.20 -12.87
N ARG A 127 11.91 9.02 -13.49
CA ARG A 127 12.65 8.64 -14.69
C ARG A 127 13.70 7.58 -14.34
N SER A 128 14.02 6.73 -15.32
CA SER A 128 15.10 5.76 -15.17
C SER A 128 16.39 6.42 -14.67
N GLY A 129 17.02 5.80 -13.67
CA GLY A 129 18.23 6.32 -13.02
C GLY A 129 18.01 7.39 -11.95
N GLN A 130 16.79 7.93 -11.74
CA GLN A 130 16.55 8.89 -10.65
C GLN A 130 16.52 8.24 -9.27
N ILE A 131 16.24 6.94 -9.19
CA ILE A 131 16.32 6.16 -7.96
C ILE A 131 17.25 4.98 -8.23
N THR A 132 18.36 4.92 -7.50
CA THR A 132 19.21 3.74 -7.47
C THR A 132 18.61 2.72 -6.51
N ILE A 133 18.49 1.47 -6.97
CA ILE A 133 17.96 0.36 -6.17
C ILE A 133 19.00 -0.77 -6.15
N THR A 134 19.62 -1.00 -4.99
CA THR A 134 20.59 -2.08 -4.79
C THR A 134 20.00 -3.20 -3.95
N TYR A 135 20.37 -4.44 -4.27
CA TYR A 135 19.96 -5.65 -3.55
C TYR A 135 21.12 -6.21 -2.72
N ALA A 136 20.82 -6.73 -1.53
CA ALA A 136 21.74 -7.54 -0.74
C ALA A 136 21.02 -8.72 -0.08
N GLU A 137 21.68 -9.87 0.00
CA GLU A 137 21.18 -10.97 0.82
C GLU A 137 21.47 -10.72 2.30
N LEU A 138 20.53 -11.11 3.15
CA LEU A 138 20.69 -11.21 4.59
C LEU A 138 20.68 -12.68 4.96
N LYS A 139 21.28 -13.06 6.09
CA LYS A 139 21.24 -14.45 6.60
C LYS A 139 19.81 -15.01 6.60
N GLU A 140 18.85 -14.19 7.03
CA GLU A 140 17.44 -14.55 7.24
C GLU A 140 16.51 -13.95 6.19
N GLY A 141 17.02 -13.43 5.07
CA GLY A 141 16.17 -12.79 4.05
C GLY A 141 16.95 -11.97 3.04
N ALA A 142 16.45 -10.77 2.73
CA ALA A 142 17.08 -9.84 1.81
C ALA A 142 16.73 -8.38 2.10
N GLU A 143 17.49 -7.48 1.48
CA GLU A 143 17.34 -6.03 1.54
C GLU A 143 17.31 -5.41 0.14
N LEU A 144 16.46 -4.40 -0.03
CA LEU A 144 16.53 -3.38 -1.08
C LEU A 144 16.86 -2.02 -0.47
N ARG A 145 17.88 -1.37 -1.03
CA ARG A 145 18.25 -0.01 -0.67
C ARG A 145 17.95 0.94 -1.82
N TYR A 146 17.19 1.97 -1.51
CA TYR A 146 16.76 3.04 -2.40
C TYR A 146 17.57 4.29 -2.10
N THR A 147 18.20 4.87 -3.12
CA THR A 147 19.00 6.10 -2.98
C THR A 147 18.72 7.06 -4.12
N THR A 148 18.58 8.34 -3.79
CA THR A 148 18.35 9.41 -4.77
C THR A 148 18.84 10.75 -4.24
N ALA A 149 19.30 11.61 -5.16
CA ALA A 149 19.62 13.02 -4.85
C ALA A 149 18.37 13.93 -4.90
N ASN A 150 17.24 13.43 -5.42
CA ASN A 150 16.00 14.20 -5.52
C ASN A 150 15.22 14.15 -4.20
N THR A 151 15.18 15.27 -3.48
CA THR A 151 14.51 15.40 -2.18
C THR A 151 13.00 15.12 -2.23
N ALA A 152 12.34 15.36 -3.36
CA ALA A 152 10.94 15.03 -3.55
C ALA A 152 10.73 13.50 -3.61
N LEU A 153 11.65 12.77 -4.26
CA LEU A 153 11.62 11.30 -4.32
C LEU A 153 12.01 10.67 -2.98
N VAL A 154 12.91 11.28 -2.21
CA VAL A 154 13.15 10.87 -0.80
C VAL A 154 11.86 10.99 0.00
N SER A 155 11.17 12.12 -0.09
CA SER A 155 9.90 12.34 0.60
C SER A 155 8.82 11.33 0.16
N ALA A 156 8.77 10.99 -1.12
CA ALA A 156 7.85 9.99 -1.65
C ALA A 156 8.15 8.58 -1.10
N LEU A 157 9.43 8.17 -1.08
CA LEU A 157 9.85 6.90 -0.47
C LEU A 157 9.44 6.82 1.01
N HIS A 158 9.58 7.91 1.76
CA HIS A 158 9.22 7.95 3.18
C HIS A 158 7.72 7.79 3.38
N ARG A 159 6.89 8.49 2.60
CA ARG A 159 5.43 8.30 2.62
C ARG A 159 5.02 6.88 2.24
N TRP A 160 5.68 6.32 1.23
CA TRP A 160 5.43 4.95 0.77
C TRP A 160 5.80 3.90 1.83
N PHE A 161 6.89 4.12 2.56
CA PHE A 161 7.28 3.27 3.70
C PHE A 161 6.32 3.39 4.87
N ASP A 162 5.91 4.61 5.23
CA ASP A 162 4.95 4.84 6.31
C ASP A 162 3.58 4.20 6.00
N ALA A 163 3.15 4.26 4.74
CA ALA A 163 1.96 3.56 4.28
C ALA A 163 2.12 2.04 4.42
N GLN A 164 3.22 1.46 3.93
CA GLN A 164 3.45 0.01 4.06
C GLN A 164 3.50 -0.46 5.52
N LEU A 165 4.07 0.33 6.44
CA LEU A 165 4.03 0.04 7.87
C LEU A 165 2.60 -0.04 8.42
N ALA A 166 1.72 0.86 7.98
CA ALA A 166 0.31 0.82 8.36
C ALA A 166 -0.43 -0.38 7.75
N ASP A 167 -0.13 -0.72 6.49
CA ASP A 167 -0.76 -1.80 5.71
C ASP A 167 -0.40 -3.20 6.22
N HIS A 168 0.86 -3.41 6.58
CA HIS A 168 1.35 -4.72 7.02
C HIS A 168 1.20 -4.95 8.53
N GLY A 169 0.90 -3.90 9.31
CA GLY A 169 0.57 -4.02 10.73
C GLY A 169 1.64 -4.78 11.51
N THR A 170 1.22 -5.83 12.22
CA THR A 170 2.09 -6.66 13.08
C THR A 170 3.18 -7.42 12.33
N ASP A 171 3.07 -7.59 11.02
CA ASP A 171 4.10 -8.21 10.19
C ASP A 171 5.11 -7.20 9.63
N SER A 172 5.08 -5.97 10.15
CA SER A 172 6.04 -4.93 9.81
C SER A 172 6.51 -4.12 11.01
N ARG A 173 7.67 -3.46 10.85
CA ARG A 173 8.17 -2.50 11.84
C ARG A 173 9.09 -1.47 11.19
N ALA A 174 9.17 -0.29 11.82
CA ALA A 174 10.21 0.66 11.49
C ALA A 174 11.58 0.07 11.86
N GLY A 175 12.56 0.23 10.98
CA GLY A 175 13.95 -0.05 11.30
C GLY A 175 14.68 1.20 11.77
N HIS A 176 15.80 1.00 12.47
CA HIS A 176 16.70 2.09 12.81
C HIS A 176 17.67 2.29 11.66
N ALA A 177 17.71 3.50 11.09
CA ALA A 177 18.79 3.87 10.19
C ALA A 177 20.09 3.87 11.00
N GLY A 178 20.81 2.75 10.98
CA GLY A 178 22.19 2.75 11.43
C GLY A 178 22.93 3.79 10.62
N HIS A 179 23.49 4.80 11.28
CA HIS A 179 24.57 5.59 10.71
C HIS A 179 25.64 4.58 10.30
N GLY A 180 25.66 4.23 9.01
CA GLY A 180 26.61 3.27 8.47
C GLY A 180 28.00 3.76 8.81
N GLY A 181 28.63 3.07 9.77
CA GLY A 181 30.01 3.31 10.14
C GLY A 181 30.85 3.12 8.90
N VAL A 182 31.30 4.23 8.32
CA VAL A 182 32.46 4.25 7.46
C VAL A 182 33.60 3.74 8.34
N LYS A 183 33.93 2.45 8.24
CA LYS A 183 35.27 2.02 8.59
C LYS A 183 36.19 2.70 7.59
N LYS A 184 36.82 3.77 8.05
CA LYS A 184 37.86 4.49 7.31
C LYS A 184 39.01 3.48 7.06
N PRO A 185 39.60 3.44 5.86
CA PRO A 185 40.78 2.62 5.60
C PRO A 185 41.94 3.01 6.52
#